data_AF-A0A7Z0QPZ0-F1
#
_entry.id   AF-A0A7Z0QPZ0-F1
#
_cell.length_a   1.000
_cell.length_b   1.000
_cell.length_c   1.000
_cell.angle_alpha   90.00
_cell.angle_beta   90.00
_cell.angle_gamma   90.00
#
_symmetry.space_group_name_H-M   'P 1'
#
loop_
_entity.id
_entity.type
_entity.pdbx_description
1 polymer ?
#
loop_
_entity_poly.entity_id
_entity_poly.type
_entity_poly.pdbx_seq_one_letter_code
_entity_poly.pdbx_strand_id
1 'polypeptide(L)'
;MLRFRWLSLLLCALASAAGAAGSDAAACRAWLQVPVPAADMGAASQACSARALYYGADGLRGDPVAARHCAYRERGFERRTVSPDVLFGGSGVLMMVYANGEGVPRDPALARRFACEYGGAPAELRGRLAHLQTMADAGTGRLDICDDITSGMMSGFCASRDAGFAHVVRDRHWRALSSGWTPAQHAAWRSLRAAADAYFAHASEDEVDLGGSARGAFVVHARKALETALLEDVGAFERGARPTQTAAGLPALDRELNAVYRRTRADLQAAAAASEYSPFGTVDADGVRRTQRAWLRYREAWVVFAATRWPHAAADAWRAWLTHARIGALGAITGDP
;
A
#
# COMPACT_ATOMS: atom_id res chain seq x y z
N MET A 1 -57.61 -23.19 -14.79
CA MET A 1 -56.24 -23.68 -15.04
C MET A 1 -55.67 -22.87 -16.21
N LEU A 2 -54.90 -21.83 -15.89
CA LEU A 2 -54.50 -20.76 -16.81
C LEU A 2 -53.33 -21.17 -17.71
N ARG A 3 -53.45 -20.81 -18.99
CA ARG A 3 -52.48 -20.97 -20.07
C ARG A 3 -51.50 -19.79 -20.13
N PHE A 4 -50.25 -20.10 -20.47
CA PHE A 4 -49.28 -19.36 -21.29
C PHE A 4 -49.35 -17.82 -21.35
N ARG A 5 -48.26 -17.17 -20.94
CA ARG A 5 -47.68 -15.99 -21.60
C ARG A 5 -46.21 -15.83 -21.19
N TRP A 6 -45.31 -16.43 -21.97
CA TRP A 6 -43.89 -16.07 -22.02
C TRP A 6 -43.73 -15.17 -23.23
N LEU A 7 -43.47 -13.87 -23.05
CA LEU A 7 -42.75 -13.06 -24.02
C LEU A 7 -42.43 -11.69 -23.39
N SER A 8 -41.21 -11.22 -23.66
CA SER A 8 -40.72 -9.84 -23.49
C SER A 8 -40.11 -9.51 -22.14
N LEU A 9 -38.79 -9.67 -22.03
CA LEU A 9 -37.88 -8.76 -21.31
C LEU A 9 -36.44 -9.11 -21.72
N LEU A 10 -36.09 -8.73 -22.94
CA LEU A 10 -34.75 -8.85 -23.51
C LEU A 10 -34.45 -7.53 -24.22
N LEU A 11 -34.25 -6.46 -23.44
CA LEU A 11 -33.78 -5.15 -23.89
C LEU A 11 -33.65 -4.21 -22.67
N CYS A 12 -32.48 -4.22 -22.02
CA CYS A 12 -31.88 -3.04 -21.36
C CYS A 12 -30.57 -3.45 -20.66
N ALA A 13 -29.48 -3.53 -21.41
CA ALA A 13 -28.14 -3.56 -20.83
C ALA A 13 -27.07 -3.05 -21.81
N LEU A 14 -27.36 -1.97 -22.55
CA LEU A 14 -26.36 -1.29 -23.38
C LEU A 14 -26.58 0.24 -23.33
N ALA A 15 -26.62 0.81 -22.12
CA ALA A 15 -26.61 2.27 -21.95
C ALA A 15 -26.06 2.64 -20.55
N SER A 16 -24.78 2.46 -20.28
CA SER A 16 -24.21 2.93 -19.00
C SER A 16 -22.78 3.45 -19.02
N ALA A 17 -22.02 3.33 -20.12
CA ALA A 17 -20.68 3.91 -20.19
C ALA A 17 -20.67 5.36 -20.71
N ALA A 18 -21.54 5.70 -21.68
CA ALA A 18 -21.55 7.02 -22.32
C ALA A 18 -22.19 8.13 -21.45
N GLY A 19 -23.09 7.78 -20.51
CA GLY A 19 -23.78 8.76 -19.66
C GLY A 19 -22.90 9.37 -18.56
N ALA A 20 -21.96 8.59 -18.00
CA ALA A 20 -21.10 9.04 -16.90
C ALA A 20 -20.00 10.01 -17.36
N ALA A 21 -19.42 9.81 -18.54
CA ALA A 21 -18.41 10.73 -19.09
C ALA A 21 -19.02 12.11 -19.46
N GLY A 22 -20.30 12.13 -19.86
CA GLY A 22 -21.02 13.37 -20.20
C GLY A 22 -21.43 14.21 -18.98
N SER A 23 -21.75 13.58 -17.85
CA SER A 23 -22.15 14.28 -16.62
C SER A 23 -20.99 15.01 -15.94
N ASP A 24 -19.80 14.43 -15.96
CA ASP A 24 -18.65 14.96 -15.24
C ASP A 24 -18.03 16.15 -15.99
N ALA A 25 -18.00 16.08 -17.32
CA ALA A 25 -17.68 17.22 -18.15
C ALA A 25 -18.66 18.38 -17.89
N ALA A 26 -19.95 18.10 -17.71
CA ALA A 26 -20.94 19.11 -17.39
C ALA A 26 -20.75 19.75 -16.01
N ALA A 27 -20.46 18.94 -14.99
CA ALA A 27 -20.19 19.42 -13.63
C ALA A 27 -18.92 20.29 -13.57
N CYS A 28 -17.90 19.98 -14.36
CA CYS A 28 -16.63 20.69 -14.34
C CYS A 28 -16.58 21.96 -15.20
N ARG A 29 -17.50 22.13 -16.16
CA ARG A 29 -17.48 23.28 -17.09
C ARG A 29 -17.39 24.64 -16.38
N ALA A 30 -18.18 24.84 -15.33
CA ALA A 30 -18.19 26.11 -14.60
C ALA A 30 -16.90 26.32 -13.79
N TRP A 31 -16.43 25.28 -13.09
CA TRP A 31 -15.25 25.36 -12.23
C TRP A 31 -13.96 25.61 -13.02
N LEU A 32 -13.85 25.06 -14.23
CA LEU A 32 -12.70 25.29 -15.10
C LEU A 32 -12.55 26.76 -15.54
N GLN A 33 -13.59 27.58 -15.41
CA GLN A 33 -13.55 29.02 -15.71
C GLN A 33 -13.10 29.90 -14.53
N VAL A 34 -13.03 29.37 -13.31
CA VAL A 34 -12.66 30.16 -12.10
C VAL A 34 -11.22 30.65 -12.22
N PRO A 35 -10.91 31.95 -12.35
CA PRO A 35 -9.56 32.42 -12.69
C PRO A 35 -8.49 31.98 -11.68
N VAL A 36 -7.31 31.58 -12.15
CA VAL A 36 -6.17 31.28 -11.27
C VAL A 36 -5.45 32.60 -10.90
N PRO A 37 -5.26 32.91 -9.61
CA PRO A 37 -4.54 34.11 -9.21
C PRO A 37 -3.06 34.05 -9.60
N ALA A 38 -2.60 35.00 -10.40
CA ALA A 38 -1.18 35.07 -10.79
C ALA A 38 -0.25 35.29 -9.59
N ALA A 39 -0.72 36.00 -8.56
CA ALA A 39 0.02 36.25 -7.32
C ALA A 39 0.34 34.96 -6.53
N ASP A 40 -0.40 33.88 -6.77
CA ASP A 40 -0.18 32.60 -6.11
C ASP A 40 0.86 31.73 -6.83
N MET A 41 1.22 32.11 -8.06
CA MET A 41 2.27 31.46 -8.84
C MET A 41 3.63 31.99 -8.39
N GLY A 42 4.25 31.31 -7.43
CA GLY A 42 5.62 31.61 -6.98
C GLY A 42 6.71 30.96 -7.84
N ALA A 43 7.97 31.22 -7.49
CA ALA A 43 9.12 30.57 -8.11
C ALA A 43 9.36 29.17 -7.51
N ALA A 44 9.74 28.21 -8.36
CA ALA A 44 10.05 26.84 -7.92
C ALA A 44 11.17 26.23 -8.78
N SER A 45 12.10 25.49 -8.16
CA SER A 45 13.23 24.87 -8.87
C SER A 45 12.76 23.70 -9.76
N GLN A 46 13.46 23.44 -10.86
CA GLN A 46 13.10 22.36 -11.79
C GLN A 46 12.99 20.97 -11.14
N ALA A 47 13.71 20.74 -10.04
CA ALA A 47 13.75 19.47 -9.32
C ALA A 47 12.76 19.36 -8.15
N CYS A 48 11.88 20.34 -7.91
CA CYS A 48 10.95 20.21 -6.78
C CYS A 48 9.83 19.20 -7.07
N SER A 49 9.31 18.60 -6.00
CA SER A 49 8.14 17.71 -6.01
C SER A 49 7.06 18.32 -5.12
N ALA A 50 5.92 18.71 -5.70
CA ALA A 50 4.83 19.30 -4.93
C ALA A 50 4.29 18.32 -3.89
N ARG A 51 4.21 17.03 -4.26
CA ARG A 51 3.83 15.95 -3.36
C ARG A 51 4.73 15.88 -2.13
N ALA A 52 6.05 15.82 -2.34
CA ALA A 52 7.00 15.70 -1.25
C ALA A 52 6.99 16.93 -0.33
N LEU A 53 6.81 18.12 -0.91
CA LEU A 53 6.69 19.36 -0.14
C LEU A 53 5.36 19.43 0.62
N TYR A 54 4.25 19.00 0.03
CA TYR A 54 2.93 19.09 0.68
C TYR A 54 2.82 18.13 1.87
N TYR A 55 3.22 16.88 1.67
CA TYR A 55 3.12 15.86 2.72
C TYR A 55 4.31 15.85 3.69
N GLY A 56 5.48 16.28 3.24
CA GLY A 56 6.74 16.01 3.93
C GLY A 56 7.21 14.56 3.74
N ALA A 57 8.43 14.27 4.22
CA ALA A 57 9.05 12.95 4.03
C ALA A 57 8.34 11.82 4.81
N ASP A 58 7.70 12.15 5.94
CA ASP A 58 7.01 11.19 6.82
C ASP A 58 5.49 11.42 6.89
N GLY A 59 4.94 12.28 6.04
CA GLY A 59 3.51 12.57 6.00
C GLY A 59 2.99 13.45 7.14
N LEU A 60 3.85 13.94 8.04
CA LEU A 60 3.42 14.70 9.22
C LEU A 60 3.48 16.22 9.05
N ARG A 61 4.52 16.73 8.36
CA ARG A 61 4.71 18.16 8.19
C ARG A 61 5.37 18.48 6.85
N GLY A 62 4.61 19.13 5.99
CA GLY A 62 5.10 19.72 4.75
C GLY A 62 5.41 21.21 4.85
N ASP A 63 5.81 21.75 3.70
CA ASP A 63 5.84 23.18 3.38
C ASP A 63 4.78 23.45 2.30
N PRO A 64 3.54 23.77 2.69
CA PRO A 64 2.44 23.92 1.75
C PRO A 64 2.60 25.16 0.85
N VAL A 65 3.37 26.18 1.26
CA VAL A 65 3.66 27.35 0.42
C VAL A 65 4.60 26.95 -0.72
N ALA A 66 5.71 26.27 -0.39
CA ALA A 66 6.62 25.75 -1.41
C ALA A 66 5.93 24.69 -2.28
N ALA A 67 5.09 23.84 -1.68
CA ALA A 67 4.31 22.85 -2.41
C ALA A 67 3.38 23.50 -3.44
N ARG A 68 2.66 24.56 -3.07
CA ARG A 68 1.80 25.33 -3.99
C ARG A 68 2.60 25.88 -5.17
N HIS A 69 3.75 26.51 -4.92
CA HIS A 69 4.59 27.05 -6.01
C HIS A 69 5.10 25.93 -6.94
N CYS A 70 5.50 24.80 -6.36
CA CYS A 70 5.90 23.62 -7.12
C CYS A 70 4.74 23.06 -7.96
N ALA A 71 3.56 22.97 -7.36
CA ALA A 71 2.36 22.44 -7.97
C ALA A 71 1.89 23.29 -9.15
N TYR A 72 2.03 24.62 -9.09
CA TYR A 72 1.74 25.47 -10.24
C TYR A 72 2.65 25.18 -11.44
N ARG A 73 3.92 24.83 -11.22
CA ARG A 73 4.79 24.40 -12.30
C ARG A 73 4.39 23.02 -12.84
N GLU A 74 4.03 22.09 -11.96
CA GLU A 74 3.64 20.72 -12.31
C GLU A 74 2.24 20.61 -12.93
N ARG A 75 1.45 21.68 -12.88
CA ARG A 75 0.09 21.73 -13.41
C ARG A 75 0.06 21.39 -14.90
N GLY A 76 -0.75 20.41 -15.27
CA GLY A 76 -0.90 19.93 -16.66
C GLY A 76 0.07 18.80 -17.04
N PHE A 77 1.04 18.45 -16.18
CA PHE A 77 1.90 17.27 -16.38
C PHE A 77 1.20 15.95 -16.04
N GLU A 78 0.11 15.99 -15.25
CA GLU A 78 -0.66 14.82 -14.82
C GLU A 78 -1.27 14.06 -15.99
N ARG A 79 -1.49 14.75 -17.12
CA ARG A 79 -2.03 14.19 -18.36
C ARG A 79 -0.97 13.53 -19.25
N ARG A 80 0.32 13.68 -18.93
CA ARG A 80 1.44 13.29 -19.80
C ARG A 80 2.23 12.09 -19.28
N THR A 81 2.27 11.88 -17.96
CA THR A 81 3.10 10.83 -17.34
C THR A 81 2.39 10.21 -16.14
N VAL A 82 2.37 8.87 -16.06
CA VAL A 82 1.79 8.15 -14.91
C VAL A 82 2.92 7.80 -13.94
N SER A 83 3.16 8.67 -12.95
CA SER A 83 4.06 8.38 -11.82
C SER A 83 3.46 8.93 -10.51
N PRO A 84 3.80 8.38 -9.33
CA PRO A 84 3.25 8.86 -8.05
C PRO A 84 3.49 10.36 -7.80
N ASP A 85 4.67 10.88 -8.16
CA ASP A 85 5.00 12.31 -7.97
C ASP A 85 4.15 13.21 -8.87
N VAL A 86 3.78 12.72 -10.05
CA VAL A 86 2.93 13.44 -11.01
C VAL A 86 1.44 13.28 -10.66
N LEU A 87 1.01 12.12 -10.16
CA LEU A 87 -0.37 11.85 -9.76
C LEU A 87 -0.77 12.53 -8.45
N PHE A 88 0.16 12.72 -7.53
CA PHE A 88 -0.10 13.49 -6.30
C PHE A 88 0.60 14.85 -6.33
N GLY A 89 0.89 15.37 -7.52
CA GLY A 89 1.49 16.68 -7.75
C GLY A 89 0.48 17.65 -8.35
N GLY A 90 1.00 18.78 -8.85
CA GLY A 90 0.22 19.70 -9.69
C GLY A 90 -1.17 20.08 -9.15
N SER A 91 -2.18 19.91 -9.99
CA SER A 91 -3.60 20.18 -9.72
C SER A 91 -4.12 19.40 -8.51
N GLY A 92 -3.60 18.19 -8.24
CA GLY A 92 -3.98 17.43 -7.04
C GLY A 92 -3.55 18.14 -5.76
N VAL A 93 -2.31 18.65 -5.70
CA VAL A 93 -1.81 19.42 -4.55
C VAL A 93 -2.50 20.78 -4.46
N LEU A 94 -2.66 21.49 -5.59
CA LEU A 94 -3.34 22.79 -5.60
C LEU A 94 -4.76 22.66 -5.04
N MET A 95 -5.50 21.64 -5.46
CA MET A 95 -6.82 21.34 -4.93
C MET A 95 -6.80 21.20 -3.40
N MET A 96 -5.91 20.38 -2.85
CA MET A 96 -5.83 20.18 -1.40
C MET A 96 -5.39 21.46 -0.66
N VAL A 97 -4.40 22.18 -1.17
CA VAL A 97 -3.92 23.46 -0.61
C VAL A 97 -5.06 24.48 -0.47
N TYR A 98 -5.83 24.69 -1.54
CA TYR A 98 -6.96 25.64 -1.52
C TYR A 98 -8.17 25.14 -0.74
N ALA A 99 -8.43 23.82 -0.72
CA ALA A 99 -9.48 23.23 0.10
C ALA A 99 -9.19 23.39 1.60
N ASN A 100 -7.94 23.13 1.99
CA ASN A 100 -7.54 23.05 3.38
C ASN A 100 -7.18 24.40 3.97
N GLY A 101 -6.75 25.35 3.12
CA GLY A 101 -6.23 26.65 3.56
C GLY A 101 -4.82 26.55 4.11
N GLU A 102 -4.02 25.65 3.56
CA GLU A 102 -2.64 25.40 4.01
C GLU A 102 -1.69 26.29 3.19
N GLY A 103 -1.09 27.30 3.83
CA GLY A 103 -0.21 28.26 3.14
C GLY A 103 -0.93 29.31 2.28
N VAL A 104 -2.26 29.26 2.21
CA VAL A 104 -3.16 30.22 1.53
C VAL A 104 -4.51 30.30 2.24
N PRO A 105 -5.29 31.38 2.08
CA PRO A 105 -6.68 31.38 2.46
C PRO A 105 -7.46 30.26 1.77
N ARG A 106 -8.43 29.66 2.46
CA ARG A 106 -9.34 28.67 1.85
C ARG A 106 -10.08 29.30 0.68
N ASP A 107 -10.10 28.59 -0.43
CA ASP A 107 -10.86 28.96 -1.62
C ASP A 107 -11.53 27.72 -2.22
N PRO A 108 -12.78 27.43 -1.83
CA PRO A 108 -13.52 26.28 -2.34
C PRO A 108 -13.76 26.32 -3.86
N ALA A 109 -13.81 27.50 -4.48
CA ALA A 109 -14.02 27.62 -5.92
C ALA A 109 -12.75 27.22 -6.67
N LEU A 110 -11.57 27.67 -6.24
CA LEU A 110 -10.29 27.22 -6.77
C LEU A 110 -10.04 25.74 -6.47
N ALA A 111 -10.39 25.25 -5.29
CA ALA A 111 -10.25 23.83 -4.97
C ALA A 111 -11.05 22.95 -5.96
N ARG A 112 -12.31 23.32 -6.25
CA ARG A 112 -13.14 22.62 -7.25
C ARG A 112 -12.61 22.76 -8.67
N ARG A 113 -12.05 23.91 -9.03
CA ARG A 113 -11.33 24.08 -10.31
C ARG A 113 -10.22 23.04 -10.43
N PHE A 114 -9.34 22.97 -9.45
CA PHE A 114 -8.19 22.07 -9.50
C PHE A 114 -8.60 20.59 -9.39
N ALA A 115 -9.68 20.27 -8.67
CA ALA A 115 -10.28 18.92 -8.71
C ALA A 115 -10.69 18.53 -10.13
N CYS A 116 -11.30 19.45 -10.88
CA CYS A 116 -11.69 19.25 -12.28
C CYS A 116 -10.50 19.19 -13.25
N GLU A 117 -9.43 19.93 -12.99
CA GLU A 117 -8.20 19.86 -13.80
C GLU A 117 -7.46 18.54 -13.60
N TYR A 118 -7.39 18.10 -12.35
CA TYR A 118 -6.82 16.81 -11.93
C TYR A 118 -7.59 15.63 -12.51
N GLY A 119 -8.93 15.65 -12.44
CA GLY A 119 -9.78 14.60 -12.98
C GLY A 119 -9.76 13.33 -12.12
N GLY A 120 -9.69 12.17 -12.77
CA GLY A 120 -9.78 10.84 -12.16
C GLY A 120 -10.93 10.01 -12.72
N ALA A 121 -11.22 8.87 -12.09
CA ALA A 121 -12.39 8.08 -12.47
C ALA A 121 -13.69 8.85 -12.18
N PRO A 122 -14.77 8.67 -12.97
CA PRO A 122 -16.02 9.41 -12.80
C PRO A 122 -16.59 9.43 -11.37
N ALA A 123 -16.52 8.29 -10.68
CA ALA A 123 -17.00 8.19 -9.31
C ALA A 123 -16.11 8.98 -8.32
N GLU A 124 -14.79 8.96 -8.52
CA GLU A 124 -13.83 9.71 -7.69
C GLU A 124 -14.05 11.21 -7.84
N LEU A 125 -14.18 11.70 -9.07
CA LEU A 125 -14.40 13.13 -9.32
C LEU A 125 -15.74 13.60 -8.74
N ARG A 126 -16.81 12.83 -8.92
CA ARG A 126 -18.12 13.17 -8.33
C ARG A 126 -18.08 13.16 -6.81
N GLY A 127 -17.49 12.13 -6.21
CA GLY A 127 -17.31 12.05 -4.75
C GLY A 127 -16.52 13.25 -4.23
N ARG A 128 -15.40 13.57 -4.87
CA ARG A 128 -14.54 14.69 -4.49
C ARG A 128 -15.21 16.05 -4.60
N LEU A 129 -15.96 16.31 -5.67
CA LEU A 129 -16.71 17.57 -5.81
C LEU A 129 -17.82 17.68 -4.75
N ALA A 130 -18.47 16.58 -4.40
CA ALA A 130 -19.46 16.55 -3.32
C ALA A 130 -18.81 16.77 -1.95
N HIS A 131 -17.68 16.11 -1.66
CA HIS A 131 -16.91 16.28 -0.44
C HIS A 131 -16.45 17.74 -0.26
N LEU A 132 -15.90 18.34 -1.32
CA LEU A 132 -15.53 19.76 -1.35
C LEU A 132 -16.72 20.70 -1.10
N GLN A 133 -17.90 20.37 -1.63
CA GLN A 133 -19.12 21.14 -1.35
C GLN A 133 -19.52 21.03 0.13
N THR A 134 -19.53 19.82 0.70
CA THR A 134 -19.82 19.61 2.12
C THR A 134 -18.84 20.36 3.03
N MET A 135 -17.55 20.34 2.72
CA MET A 135 -16.54 21.11 3.47
C MET A 135 -16.78 22.61 3.38
N ALA A 136 -17.16 23.12 2.20
CA ALA A 136 -17.46 24.54 2.00
C ALA A 136 -18.69 24.97 2.83
N ASP A 137 -19.74 24.15 2.84
CA ASP A 137 -20.98 24.42 3.58
C ASP A 137 -20.75 24.35 5.10
N ALA A 138 -19.93 23.41 5.56
CA ALA A 138 -19.60 23.25 6.98
C ALA A 138 -18.55 24.26 7.48
N GLY A 139 -17.77 24.87 6.58
CA GLY A 139 -16.64 25.75 6.93
C GLY A 139 -15.47 25.05 7.63
N THR A 140 -15.47 23.71 7.69
CA THR A 140 -14.50 22.88 8.42
C THR A 140 -14.16 21.61 7.64
N GLY A 141 -13.21 20.84 8.15
CA GLY A 141 -12.69 19.62 7.52
C GLY A 141 -11.34 19.83 6.83
N ARG A 142 -10.80 18.73 6.33
CA ARG A 142 -9.56 18.65 5.56
C ARG A 142 -9.76 17.60 4.47
N LEU A 143 -9.38 17.92 3.25
CA LEU A 143 -9.38 17.05 2.09
C LEU A 143 -7.99 16.43 1.92
N ASP A 144 -7.95 15.11 1.81
CA ASP A 144 -6.87 14.39 1.17
C ASP A 144 -7.38 13.75 -0.13
N ILE A 145 -6.55 13.76 -1.16
CA ILE A 145 -6.87 13.16 -2.46
C ILE A 145 -7.19 11.65 -2.38
N CYS A 146 -6.70 10.97 -1.34
CA CYS A 146 -6.99 9.57 -1.05
C CYS A 146 -8.32 9.34 -0.32
N ASP A 147 -9.07 10.38 0.07
CA ASP A 147 -10.37 10.24 0.74
C ASP A 147 -11.47 9.79 -0.24
N ASP A 148 -11.36 10.19 -1.51
CA ASP A 148 -12.40 10.00 -2.53
C ASP A 148 -12.03 8.98 -3.61
N ILE A 149 -11.06 8.10 -3.34
CA ILE A 149 -10.60 7.11 -4.33
C ILE A 149 -11.59 5.96 -4.46
N THR A 150 -11.80 5.50 -5.70
CA THR A 150 -12.68 4.35 -5.99
C THR A 150 -12.02 3.38 -6.97
N SER A 151 -10.96 3.80 -7.65
CA SER A 151 -10.19 2.96 -8.55
C SER A 151 -9.07 2.24 -7.79
N GLY A 152 -8.87 0.96 -8.10
CA GLY A 152 -7.79 0.20 -7.50
C GLY A 152 -6.39 0.70 -7.87
N MET A 153 -6.27 1.42 -9.00
CA MET A 153 -5.06 2.17 -9.35
C MET A 153 -4.76 3.23 -8.28
N MET A 154 -5.72 4.11 -7.98
CA MET A 154 -5.54 5.12 -6.93
C MET A 154 -5.37 4.48 -5.55
N SER A 155 -6.04 3.36 -5.25
CA SER A 155 -5.78 2.60 -4.02
C SER A 155 -4.32 2.16 -3.92
N GLY A 156 -3.73 1.64 -4.99
CA GLY A 156 -2.32 1.27 -5.01
C GLY A 156 -1.39 2.45 -4.80
N PHE A 157 -1.68 3.60 -5.42
CA PHE A 157 -0.91 4.83 -5.25
C PHE A 157 -0.98 5.38 -3.82
N CYS A 158 -2.17 5.41 -3.21
CA CYS A 158 -2.37 5.85 -1.83
C CYS A 158 -1.67 4.91 -0.84
N ALA A 159 -1.81 3.59 -1.02
CA ALA A 159 -1.08 2.61 -0.22
C ALA A 159 0.44 2.79 -0.33
N SER A 160 0.95 3.02 -1.55
CA SER A 160 2.38 3.25 -1.80
C SER A 160 2.90 4.52 -1.13
N ARG A 161 2.12 5.61 -1.19
CA ARG A 161 2.44 6.86 -0.49
C ARG A 161 2.58 6.62 1.02
N ASP A 162 1.57 6.00 1.62
CA ASP A 162 1.54 5.75 3.06
C ASP A 162 2.64 4.76 3.49
N ALA A 163 2.97 3.78 2.64
CA ALA A 163 4.12 2.90 2.86
C ALA A 163 5.45 3.65 2.80
N GLY A 164 5.58 4.65 1.92
CA GLY A 164 6.74 5.54 1.84
C GLY A 164 6.93 6.35 3.13
N PHE A 165 5.86 6.95 3.66
CA PHE A 165 5.90 7.65 4.95
C PHE A 165 6.31 6.71 6.09
N ALA A 166 5.68 5.53 6.15
CA ALA A 166 6.01 4.51 7.15
C ALA A 166 7.45 4.02 7.03
N HIS A 167 8.02 3.96 5.82
CA HIS A 167 9.43 3.62 5.62
C HIS A 167 10.37 4.66 6.23
N VAL A 168 10.14 5.95 6.04
CA VAL A 168 10.96 7.01 6.66
C VAL A 168 10.92 6.94 8.18
N VAL A 169 9.74 6.65 8.76
CA VAL A 169 9.59 6.40 10.19
C VAL A 169 10.41 5.17 10.60
N ARG A 170 10.17 4.01 9.95
CA ARG A 170 10.86 2.75 10.24
C ARG A 170 12.38 2.87 10.13
N ASP A 171 12.90 3.63 9.17
CA ASP A 171 14.34 3.85 9.01
C ASP A 171 14.95 4.69 10.14
N ARG A 172 14.20 5.66 10.70
CA ARG A 172 14.62 6.35 11.93
C ARG A 172 14.70 5.37 13.10
N HIS A 173 13.72 4.48 13.26
CA HIS A 173 13.76 3.45 14.30
C HIS A 173 14.94 2.49 14.10
N TRP A 174 15.20 2.02 12.88
CA TRP A 174 16.35 1.17 12.60
C TRP A 174 17.68 1.85 12.89
N ARG A 175 17.84 3.12 12.51
CA ARG A 175 19.05 3.89 12.85
C ARG A 175 19.25 4.03 14.35
N ALA A 176 18.18 4.29 15.10
CA ALA A 176 18.25 4.35 16.56
C ALA A 176 18.64 2.98 17.17
N LEU A 177 17.95 1.91 16.78
CA LEU A 177 18.20 0.54 17.25
C LEU A 177 19.62 0.05 16.95
N SER A 178 20.14 0.40 15.76
CA SER A 178 21.44 -0.08 15.28
C SER A 178 22.61 0.84 15.59
N SER A 179 22.38 2.00 16.23
CA SER A 179 23.42 3.01 16.51
C SER A 179 24.60 2.48 17.33
N GLY A 180 24.35 1.51 18.22
CA GLY A 180 25.37 0.89 19.08
C GLY A 180 25.84 -0.49 18.62
N TRP A 181 25.49 -0.93 17.41
CA TRP A 181 25.85 -2.27 16.95
C TRP A 181 27.34 -2.38 16.59
N THR A 182 27.91 -3.56 16.85
CA THR A 182 29.28 -3.87 16.44
C THR A 182 29.37 -4.09 14.92
N PRO A 183 30.57 -4.02 14.32
CA PRO A 183 30.75 -4.33 12.89
C PRO A 183 30.22 -5.72 12.49
N ALA A 184 30.37 -6.72 13.37
CA ALA A 184 29.85 -8.07 13.16
C ALA A 184 28.31 -8.10 13.17
N GLN A 185 27.67 -7.36 14.08
CA GLN A 185 26.21 -7.23 14.13
C GLN A 185 25.67 -6.52 12.89
N HIS A 186 26.33 -5.44 12.44
CA HIS A 186 25.96 -4.78 11.18
C HIS A 186 26.13 -5.69 9.96
N ALA A 187 27.17 -6.52 9.92
CA ALA A 187 27.36 -7.49 8.84
C ALA A 187 26.26 -8.55 8.83
N ALA A 188 25.93 -9.13 9.99
CA ALA A 188 24.86 -10.11 10.12
C ALA A 188 23.49 -9.49 9.77
N TRP A 189 23.24 -8.24 10.19
CA TRP A 189 22.04 -7.50 9.83
C TRP A 189 21.90 -7.28 8.31
N ARG A 190 22.98 -6.89 7.62
CA ARG A 190 22.93 -6.72 6.15
C ARG A 190 22.54 -8.02 5.44
N SER A 191 23.13 -9.14 5.86
CA SER A 191 22.80 -10.46 5.31
C SER A 191 21.34 -10.84 5.57
N LEU A 192 20.87 -10.60 6.80
CA LEU A 192 19.48 -10.81 7.16
C LEU A 192 18.53 -9.92 6.35
N ARG A 193 18.82 -8.62 6.21
CA ARG A 193 18.00 -7.68 5.46
C ARG A 193 17.85 -8.10 4.01
N ALA A 194 18.93 -8.53 3.37
CA ALA A 194 18.89 -9.05 2.01
C ALA A 194 18.03 -10.32 1.89
N ALA A 195 18.13 -11.25 2.87
CA ALA A 195 17.29 -12.45 2.89
C ALA A 195 15.81 -12.13 3.16
N ALA A 196 15.54 -11.17 4.05
CA ALA A 196 14.21 -10.65 4.33
C ALA A 196 13.61 -9.98 3.10
N ASP A 197 14.37 -9.18 2.35
CA ASP A 197 13.90 -8.52 1.13
C ASP A 197 13.45 -9.52 0.08
N ALA A 198 14.23 -10.57 -0.13
CA ALA A 198 13.89 -11.65 -1.06
C ALA A 198 12.65 -12.44 -0.60
N TYR A 199 12.57 -12.78 0.69
CA TYR A 199 11.39 -13.47 1.24
C TYR A 199 10.14 -12.59 1.13
N PHE A 200 10.22 -11.35 1.57
CA PHE A 200 9.08 -10.44 1.62
C PHE A 200 8.57 -10.09 0.23
N ALA A 201 9.43 -9.98 -0.79
CA ALA A 201 9.00 -9.80 -2.18
C ALA A 201 8.12 -10.97 -2.64
N HIS A 202 8.61 -12.20 -2.47
CA HIS A 202 7.83 -13.40 -2.78
C HIS A 202 6.56 -13.49 -1.93
N ALA A 203 6.62 -13.28 -0.62
CA ALA A 203 5.43 -13.34 0.23
C ALA A 203 4.36 -12.32 -0.15
N SER A 204 4.74 -11.10 -0.57
CA SER A 204 3.77 -10.08 -0.97
C SER A 204 3.20 -10.26 -2.38
N GLU A 205 3.89 -11.02 -3.25
CA GLU A 205 3.52 -11.17 -4.67
C GLU A 205 2.95 -12.55 -4.99
N ASP A 206 3.48 -13.60 -4.37
CA ASP A 206 3.17 -15.00 -4.65
C ASP A 206 2.15 -15.61 -3.66
N GLU A 207 1.98 -15.03 -2.46
CA GLU A 207 1.09 -15.55 -1.39
C GLU A 207 -0.06 -14.61 -1.03
N VAL A 208 -0.34 -13.64 -1.89
CA VAL A 208 -1.46 -12.70 -1.77
C VAL A 208 -2.36 -12.88 -2.98
N ASP A 209 -3.67 -12.91 -2.79
CA ASP A 209 -4.60 -12.84 -3.92
C ASP A 209 -4.54 -11.45 -4.55
N LEU A 210 -4.01 -11.40 -5.77
CA LEU A 210 -3.85 -10.21 -6.60
C LEU A 210 -4.96 -10.11 -7.65
N GLY A 211 -6.07 -10.81 -7.44
CA GLY A 211 -7.32 -10.62 -8.15
C GLY A 211 -7.90 -9.22 -7.95
N GLY A 212 -8.74 -8.79 -8.90
CA GLY A 212 -9.44 -7.52 -8.83
C GLY A 212 -8.57 -6.28 -9.05
N SER A 213 -9.17 -5.11 -8.87
CA SER A 213 -8.53 -3.83 -9.19
C SER A 213 -7.55 -3.35 -8.10
N ALA A 214 -7.77 -3.75 -6.84
CA ALA A 214 -7.00 -3.29 -5.67
C ALA A 214 -5.65 -4.00 -5.44
N ARG A 215 -5.27 -4.93 -6.32
CA ARG A 215 -4.04 -5.74 -6.24
C ARG A 215 -2.76 -4.96 -5.89
N GLY A 216 -2.59 -3.75 -6.43
CA GLY A 216 -1.42 -2.92 -6.12
C GLY A 216 -1.36 -2.51 -4.64
N ALA A 217 -2.51 -2.21 -4.03
CA ALA A 217 -2.58 -1.91 -2.61
C ALA A 217 -2.31 -3.16 -1.76
N PHE A 218 -2.78 -4.34 -2.20
CA PHE A 218 -2.58 -5.60 -1.46
C PHE A 218 -1.11 -5.99 -1.37
N VAL A 219 -0.34 -5.91 -2.47
CA VAL A 219 1.11 -6.15 -2.45
C VAL A 219 1.80 -5.20 -1.47
N VAL A 220 1.47 -3.91 -1.54
CA VAL A 220 2.07 -2.89 -0.67
C VAL A 220 1.74 -3.14 0.81
N HIS A 221 0.50 -3.47 1.12
CA HIS A 221 0.07 -3.77 2.49
C HIS A 221 0.74 -5.03 3.04
N ALA A 222 0.80 -6.10 2.25
CA ALA A 222 1.46 -7.34 2.64
C ALA A 222 2.96 -7.11 2.92
N ARG A 223 3.65 -6.40 2.03
CA ARG A 223 5.05 -6.02 2.23
C ARG A 223 5.23 -5.16 3.49
N LYS A 224 4.38 -4.15 3.68
CA LYS A 224 4.42 -3.26 4.85
C LYS A 224 4.22 -4.03 6.15
N ALA A 225 3.31 -4.99 6.20
CA ALA A 225 3.06 -5.81 7.39
C ALA A 225 4.31 -6.59 7.81
N LEU A 226 5.00 -7.23 6.85
CA LEU A 226 6.24 -7.96 7.09
C LEU A 226 7.39 -7.06 7.56
N GLU A 227 7.51 -5.87 6.97
CA GLU A 227 8.48 -4.85 7.39
C GLU A 227 8.25 -4.34 8.81
N THR A 228 6.98 -4.11 9.18
CA THR A 228 6.60 -3.71 10.53
C THR A 228 6.89 -4.83 11.53
N ALA A 229 6.47 -6.06 11.23
CA ALA A 229 6.70 -7.21 12.09
C ALA A 229 8.20 -7.42 12.38
N LEU A 230 9.07 -7.30 11.36
CA LEU A 230 10.52 -7.39 11.56
C LEU A 230 11.06 -6.35 12.55
N LEU A 231 10.60 -5.10 12.44
CA LEU A 231 11.01 -4.03 13.35
C LEU A 231 10.49 -4.29 14.77
N GLU A 232 9.23 -4.70 14.90
CA GLU A 232 8.61 -5.02 16.18
C GLU A 232 9.30 -6.19 16.88
N ASP A 233 9.61 -7.25 16.14
CA ASP A 233 10.33 -8.43 16.63
C ASP A 233 11.72 -8.05 17.14
N VAL A 234 12.55 -7.38 16.34
CA VAL A 234 13.87 -6.92 16.83
C VAL A 234 13.69 -6.04 18.06
N GLY A 235 12.79 -5.05 18.00
CA GLY A 235 12.55 -4.15 19.12
C GLY A 235 12.15 -4.88 20.41
N ALA A 236 11.31 -5.92 20.32
CA ALA A 236 10.91 -6.73 21.47
C ALA A 236 12.11 -7.51 22.04
N PHE A 237 12.92 -8.14 21.20
CA PHE A 237 14.08 -8.91 21.65
C PHE A 237 15.18 -8.01 22.26
N GLU A 238 15.35 -6.79 21.75
CA GLU A 238 16.19 -5.74 22.36
C GLU A 238 15.71 -5.36 23.77
N ARG A 239 14.40 -5.38 24.02
CA ARG A 239 13.79 -5.13 25.36
C ARG A 239 13.80 -6.35 26.27
N GLY A 240 14.41 -7.46 25.87
CA GLY A 240 14.54 -8.66 26.70
C GLY A 240 13.53 -9.76 26.43
N ALA A 241 12.60 -9.58 25.47
CA ALA A 241 11.78 -10.70 25.01
C ALA A 241 12.67 -11.82 24.46
N ARG A 242 12.15 -13.05 24.42
CA ARG A 242 12.87 -14.23 23.89
C ARG A 242 11.90 -15.10 23.09
N PRO A 243 12.40 -15.98 22.21
CA PRO A 243 11.57 -16.97 21.53
C PRO A 243 10.67 -17.70 22.52
N THR A 244 9.37 -17.77 22.23
CA THR A 244 8.41 -18.47 23.09
C THR A 244 8.50 -19.99 22.91
N GLN A 245 8.96 -20.45 21.75
CA GLN A 245 9.24 -21.86 21.48
C GLN A 245 10.61 -22.28 22.01
N THR A 246 10.75 -23.57 22.32
CA THR A 246 11.99 -24.16 22.83
C THR A 246 12.73 -24.92 21.74
N ALA A 247 14.05 -25.07 21.91
CA ALA A 247 14.88 -25.88 21.01
C ALA A 247 14.40 -27.33 20.89
N ALA A 248 13.94 -27.93 21.99
CA ALA A 248 13.42 -29.30 22.01
C ALA A 248 12.13 -29.47 21.17
N GLY A 249 11.38 -28.39 20.94
CA GLY A 249 10.16 -28.39 20.12
C GLY A 249 10.42 -28.33 18.62
N LEU A 250 11.63 -27.96 18.18
CA LEU A 250 11.94 -27.76 16.76
C LEU A 250 11.62 -29.00 15.89
N PRO A 251 11.98 -30.25 16.26
CA PRO A 251 11.67 -31.40 15.42
C PRO A 251 10.17 -31.64 15.20
N ALA A 252 9.32 -31.30 16.17
CA ALA A 252 7.88 -31.39 16.02
C ALA A 252 7.36 -30.31 15.07
N LEU A 253 7.80 -29.06 15.26
CA LEU A 253 7.42 -27.92 14.42
C LEU A 253 7.91 -28.10 12.97
N ASP A 254 9.11 -28.64 12.74
CA ASP A 254 9.59 -28.90 11.38
C ASP A 254 8.76 -29.99 10.67
N ARG A 255 8.30 -31.02 11.39
CA ARG A 255 7.37 -32.01 10.82
C ARG A 255 6.03 -31.38 10.45
N GLU A 256 5.52 -30.53 11.33
CA GLU A 256 4.26 -29.82 11.13
C GLU A 256 4.33 -28.84 9.95
N LEU A 257 5.38 -28.02 9.88
CA LEU A 257 5.63 -27.11 8.76
C LEU A 257 5.62 -27.86 7.43
N ASN A 258 6.31 -29.00 7.36
CA ASN A 258 6.34 -29.82 6.16
C ASN A 258 4.96 -30.42 5.83
N ALA A 259 4.17 -30.79 6.84
CA ALA A 259 2.81 -31.28 6.63
C ALA A 259 1.90 -30.19 6.07
N VAL A 260 1.88 -29.01 6.71
CA VAL A 260 1.10 -27.83 6.27
C VAL A 260 1.51 -27.42 4.86
N TYR A 261 2.81 -27.23 4.60
CA TYR A 261 3.31 -26.89 3.27
C TYR A 261 2.84 -27.85 2.16
N ARG A 262 2.85 -29.17 2.44
CA ARG A 262 2.37 -30.16 1.46
C ARG A 262 0.87 -30.06 1.25
N ARG A 263 0.07 -29.89 2.33
CA ARG A 263 -1.38 -29.72 2.24
C ARG A 263 -1.73 -28.46 1.45
N THR A 264 -1.23 -27.30 1.87
CA THR A 264 -1.46 -26.01 1.19
C THR A 264 -1.19 -26.10 -0.31
N ARG A 265 -0.05 -26.69 -0.71
CA ARG A 265 0.27 -26.84 -2.15
C ARG A 265 -0.65 -27.83 -2.86
N ALA A 266 -1.03 -28.93 -2.23
CA ALA A 266 -1.96 -29.89 -2.81
C ALA A 266 -3.35 -29.28 -3.01
N ASP A 267 -3.84 -28.50 -2.04
CA ASP A 267 -5.13 -27.80 -2.12
C ASP A 267 -5.13 -26.77 -3.25
N LEU A 268 -4.06 -25.97 -3.37
CA LEU A 268 -3.89 -25.01 -4.47
C LEU A 268 -3.86 -25.71 -5.84
N GLN A 269 -3.20 -26.87 -5.94
CA GLN A 269 -3.14 -27.65 -7.18
C GLN A 269 -4.52 -28.25 -7.54
N ALA A 270 -5.21 -28.80 -6.55
CA ALA A 270 -6.56 -29.34 -6.74
C ALA A 270 -7.55 -28.26 -7.17
N ALA A 271 -7.49 -27.09 -6.52
CA ALA A 271 -8.28 -25.91 -6.88
C ALA A 271 -8.04 -25.46 -8.33
N ALA A 272 -6.76 -25.34 -8.74
CA ALA A 272 -6.40 -24.95 -10.10
C ALA A 272 -6.84 -25.98 -11.16
N ALA A 273 -6.91 -27.27 -10.82
CA ALA A 273 -7.38 -28.31 -11.71
C ALA A 273 -8.92 -28.38 -11.81
N ALA A 274 -9.63 -27.97 -10.77
CA ALA A 274 -11.09 -28.09 -10.67
C ALA A 274 -11.86 -26.99 -11.41
N SER A 275 -11.26 -25.81 -11.60
CA SER A 275 -11.93 -24.64 -12.17
C SER A 275 -10.92 -23.69 -12.82
N GLU A 276 -11.36 -22.98 -13.85
CA GLU A 276 -10.63 -21.85 -14.44
C GLU A 276 -10.39 -20.73 -13.40
N TYR A 277 -11.32 -20.57 -12.46
CA TYR A 277 -11.22 -19.63 -11.35
C TYR A 277 -10.95 -20.39 -10.05
N SER A 278 -9.74 -20.23 -9.51
CA SER A 278 -9.35 -20.81 -8.22
C SER A 278 -10.08 -20.10 -7.07
N PRO A 279 -10.62 -20.83 -6.08
CA PRO A 279 -11.15 -20.23 -4.83
C PRO A 279 -10.07 -19.49 -4.01
N PHE A 280 -8.79 -19.71 -4.31
CA PHE A 280 -7.65 -19.00 -3.69
C PHE A 280 -7.16 -17.81 -4.53
N GLY A 281 -7.97 -17.37 -5.49
CA GLY A 281 -7.67 -16.24 -6.36
C GLY A 281 -6.42 -16.50 -7.21
N THR A 282 -5.46 -15.57 -7.20
CA THR A 282 -4.21 -15.71 -7.98
C THR A 282 -3.11 -16.47 -7.25
N VAL A 283 -3.31 -16.94 -6.02
CA VAL A 283 -2.29 -17.69 -5.28
C VAL A 283 -2.14 -19.07 -5.89
N ASP A 284 -0.90 -19.50 -6.11
CA ASP A 284 -0.60 -20.80 -6.71
C ASP A 284 0.50 -21.59 -5.96
N ALA A 285 0.53 -22.90 -6.20
CA ALA A 285 1.43 -23.82 -5.51
C ALA A 285 2.92 -23.60 -5.84
N ASP A 286 3.23 -22.98 -6.97
CA ASP A 286 4.59 -22.69 -7.40
C ASP A 286 5.11 -21.39 -6.76
N GLY A 287 4.24 -20.39 -6.59
CA GLY A 287 4.45 -19.20 -5.79
C GLY A 287 4.77 -19.57 -4.34
N VAL A 288 3.91 -20.36 -3.69
CA VAL A 288 4.16 -20.87 -2.33
C VAL A 288 5.49 -21.62 -2.22
N ARG A 289 5.87 -22.40 -3.25
CA ARG A 289 7.19 -23.07 -3.30
C ARG A 289 8.35 -22.07 -3.34
N ARG A 290 8.27 -21.02 -4.18
CA ARG A 290 9.30 -19.98 -4.25
C ARG A 290 9.43 -19.24 -2.94
N THR A 291 8.30 -18.81 -2.37
CA THR A 291 8.25 -18.11 -1.08
C THR A 291 8.82 -18.96 0.04
N GLN A 292 8.44 -20.25 0.15
CA GLN A 292 8.98 -21.14 1.17
C GLN A 292 10.51 -21.29 1.08
N ARG A 293 11.07 -21.36 -0.13
CA ARG A 293 12.53 -21.43 -0.33
C ARG A 293 13.22 -20.13 0.09
N ALA A 294 12.62 -18.98 -0.17
CA ALA A 294 13.13 -17.69 0.28
C ALA A 294 13.04 -17.55 1.81
N TRP A 295 11.92 -17.98 2.39
CA TRP A 295 11.71 -18.00 3.84
C TRP A 295 12.75 -18.84 4.57
N LEU A 296 13.14 -20.02 4.05
CA LEU A 296 14.20 -20.84 4.68
C LEU A 296 15.54 -20.09 4.76
N ARG A 297 15.90 -19.30 3.72
CA ARG A 297 17.10 -18.47 3.75
C ARG A 297 16.98 -17.33 4.75
N TYR A 298 15.82 -16.69 4.80
CA TYR A 298 15.50 -15.67 5.80
C TYR A 298 15.62 -16.24 7.23
N ARG A 299 15.09 -17.45 7.47
CA ARG A 299 15.17 -18.14 8.76
C ARG A 299 16.60 -18.34 9.22
N GLU A 300 17.45 -18.89 8.38
CA GLU A 300 18.86 -19.11 8.76
C GLU A 300 19.62 -17.80 8.94
N ALA A 301 19.37 -16.78 8.10
CA ALA A 301 19.98 -15.47 8.27
C ALA A 301 19.55 -14.79 9.58
N TRP A 302 18.29 -14.99 10.00
CA TRP A 302 17.79 -14.51 11.29
C TRP A 302 18.49 -15.19 12.46
N VAL A 303 18.69 -16.52 12.40
CA VAL A 303 19.42 -17.27 13.43
C VAL A 303 20.85 -16.78 13.56
N VAL A 304 21.53 -16.50 12.44
CA VAL A 304 22.88 -15.93 12.44
C VAL A 304 22.90 -14.54 13.08
N PHE A 305 21.96 -13.66 12.71
CA PHE A 305 21.84 -12.34 13.34
C PHE A 305 21.56 -12.45 14.85
N ALA A 306 20.61 -13.30 15.23
CA ALA A 306 20.24 -13.52 16.61
C ALA A 306 21.41 -14.03 17.45
N ALA A 307 22.28 -14.90 16.92
CA ALA A 307 23.48 -15.34 17.62
C ALA A 307 24.45 -14.19 17.95
N THR A 308 24.47 -13.12 17.15
CA THR A 308 25.30 -11.92 17.41
C THR A 308 24.68 -10.94 18.41
N ARG A 309 23.35 -10.96 18.58
CA ARG A 309 22.60 -10.05 19.45
C ARG A 309 22.23 -10.67 20.79
N TRP A 310 21.81 -11.93 20.77
CA TRP A 310 21.22 -12.66 21.89
C TRP A 310 21.83 -14.05 22.02
N PRO A 311 23.15 -14.16 22.30
CA PRO A 311 23.89 -15.43 22.28
C PRO A 311 23.45 -16.45 23.34
N HIS A 312 22.72 -16.02 24.37
CA HIS A 312 22.21 -16.90 25.42
C HIS A 312 21.01 -17.75 24.98
N ALA A 313 20.30 -17.36 23.92
CA ALA A 313 19.21 -18.14 23.38
C ALA A 313 19.76 -19.16 22.36
N ALA A 314 19.38 -20.43 22.52
CA ALA A 314 19.80 -21.49 21.61
C ALA A 314 19.34 -21.21 20.17
N ALA A 315 20.21 -21.47 19.19
CA ALA A 315 19.92 -21.30 17.77
C ALA A 315 18.60 -21.98 17.35
N ASP A 316 18.33 -23.16 17.90
CA ASP A 316 17.12 -23.94 17.59
C ASP A 316 15.84 -23.37 18.20
N ALA A 317 15.93 -22.58 19.27
CA ALA A 317 14.77 -21.83 19.77
C ALA A 317 14.33 -20.74 18.77
N TRP A 318 15.30 -20.07 18.13
CA TRP A 318 15.01 -19.10 17.06
C TRP A 318 14.42 -19.77 15.83
N ARG A 319 14.96 -20.93 15.42
CA ARG A 319 14.37 -21.73 14.34
C ARG A 319 12.95 -22.15 14.66
N ALA A 320 12.71 -22.65 15.87
CA ALA A 320 11.39 -23.08 16.31
C ALA A 320 10.38 -21.94 16.27
N TRP A 321 10.74 -20.76 16.78
CA TRP A 321 9.86 -19.59 16.77
C TRP A 321 9.49 -19.14 15.35
N LEU A 322 10.47 -19.06 14.44
CA LEU A 322 10.19 -18.73 13.05
C LEU A 322 9.38 -19.80 12.34
N THR A 323 9.69 -21.09 12.56
CA THR A 323 8.95 -22.22 11.98
C THR A 323 7.48 -22.19 12.42
N HIS A 324 7.22 -21.90 13.70
CA HIS A 324 5.86 -21.72 14.21
C HIS A 324 5.12 -20.57 13.52
N ALA A 325 5.76 -19.40 13.37
CA ALA A 325 5.16 -18.28 12.65
C ALA A 325 4.84 -18.64 11.18
N ARG A 326 5.72 -19.41 10.51
CA ARG A 326 5.51 -19.83 9.13
C ARG A 326 4.41 -20.87 8.95
N ILE A 327 4.22 -21.75 9.93
CA ILE A 327 3.07 -22.68 9.96
C ILE A 327 1.76 -21.90 9.86
N GLY A 328 1.58 -20.90 10.73
CA GLY A 328 0.38 -20.05 10.70
C GLY A 328 0.21 -19.28 9.39
N ALA A 329 1.31 -18.74 8.85
CA ALA A 329 1.26 -18.02 7.57
C ALA A 329 0.84 -18.93 6.39
N LEU A 330 1.30 -20.19 6.36
CA LEU A 330 0.90 -21.15 5.31
C LEU A 330 -0.54 -21.63 5.50
N GLY A 331 -0.98 -21.88 6.73
CA GLY A 331 -2.36 -22.27 7.04
C GLY A 331 -3.37 -21.21 6.59
N ALA A 332 -3.04 -19.93 6.84
CA ALA A 332 -3.88 -18.80 6.45
C ALA A 332 -4.14 -18.69 4.94
N ILE A 333 -3.28 -19.24 4.07
CA ILE A 333 -3.47 -19.21 2.61
C ILE A 333 -4.71 -20.01 2.20
N THR A 334 -4.94 -21.16 2.84
CA THR A 334 -6.04 -22.08 2.50
C THR A 334 -7.15 -22.10 3.56
N GLY A 335 -7.08 -21.22 4.57
CA GLY A 335 -8.06 -21.14 5.66
C GLY A 335 -7.95 -22.27 6.70
N ASP A 336 -6.80 -22.94 6.78
CA ASP A 336 -6.47 -23.93 7.81
C ASP A 336 -5.89 -23.17 9.02
N PRO A 337 -6.47 -23.25 10.23
CA PRO A 337 -6.01 -22.48 11.39
C PRO A 337 -4.61 -22.85 11.87
#